data_AF-A0A1V5CLF7-F1
#
_entry.id   AF-A0A1V5CLF7-F1
#
_cell.length_a   1.000
_cell.length_b   1.000
_cell.length_c   1.000
_cell.angle_alpha   90.00
_cell.angle_beta   90.00
_cell.angle_gamma   90.00
#
_symmetry.space_group_name_H-M   'P 1'
#
loop_
_entity.id
_entity.type
_entity.pdbx_description
1 polymer ?
#
loop_
_entity_poly.entity_id
_entity_poly.type
_entity_poly.pdbx_seq_one_letter_code
_entity_poly.pdbx_strand_id
1 'polypeptide(L)'
;MSPEAKTEHTAKEILLNAAKAIQYAGDYLGQAVKATYGYDPKIVEQINVESKSLNAFLTQLMQVRDIADDDLFAKSTSALKLQIASLHEMSDRIKSVASDTATAPGVAGYMEQTVTLIAQAVSFIAQLP
;
A
#
# COMPACT_ATOMS: atom_id res chain seq x y z
N MET A 1 26.18 -11.95 -16.13
CA MET A 1 24.79 -12.11 -15.64
C MET A 1 23.94 -12.59 -16.80
N SER A 2 23.10 -13.63 -16.57
CA SER A 2 22.09 -14.04 -17.54
C SER A 2 20.94 -13.00 -17.60
N PRO A 3 20.18 -12.95 -18.70
CA PRO A 3 18.99 -12.09 -18.79
C PRO A 3 17.98 -12.35 -17.67
N GLU A 4 17.81 -13.61 -17.26
CA GLU A 4 16.92 -14.06 -16.19
C GLU A 4 17.30 -13.44 -14.83
N ALA A 5 18.59 -13.51 -14.46
CA ALA A 5 19.08 -12.93 -13.21
C ALA A 5 18.95 -11.40 -13.16
N LYS A 6 18.99 -10.72 -14.32
CA LYS A 6 18.77 -9.27 -14.40
C LYS A 6 17.29 -8.91 -14.19
N THR A 7 16.39 -9.71 -14.76
CA THR A 7 14.93 -9.53 -14.61
C THR A 7 14.50 -9.76 -13.16
N GLU A 8 15.00 -10.80 -12.50
CA GLU A 8 14.70 -11.10 -11.10
C GLU A 8 15.18 -9.98 -10.16
N HIS A 9 16.42 -9.49 -10.34
CA HIS A 9 16.94 -8.35 -9.58
C HIS A 9 16.05 -7.12 -9.72
N THR A 10 15.64 -6.81 -10.96
CA THR A 10 14.74 -5.68 -11.25
C THR A 10 13.38 -5.87 -10.56
N ALA A 11 12.82 -7.08 -10.59
CA ALA A 11 11.55 -7.37 -9.91
C ALA A 11 11.65 -7.22 -8.39
N LYS A 12 12.75 -7.67 -7.78
CA LYS A 12 13.00 -7.53 -6.33
C LYS A 12 13.18 -6.05 -5.92
N GLU A 13 13.77 -5.22 -6.78
CA GLU A 13 13.84 -3.77 -6.58
C GLU A 13 12.45 -3.12 -6.67
N ILE A 14 11.63 -3.51 -7.65
CA ILE A 14 10.24 -3.05 -7.78
C ILE A 14 9.44 -3.38 -6.52
N LEU A 15 9.53 -4.63 -6.03
CA LEU A 15 8.85 -5.05 -4.79
C LEU A 15 9.30 -4.22 -3.58
N LEU A 16 10.60 -3.95 -3.46
CA LEU A 16 11.13 -3.10 -2.38
C LEU A 16 10.59 -1.67 -2.46
N ASN A 17 10.47 -1.10 -3.65
CA ASN A 17 9.94 0.24 -3.83
C ASN A 17 8.43 0.30 -3.54
N ALA A 18 7.67 -0.71 -3.97
CA ALA A 18 6.26 -0.86 -3.61
C ALA A 18 6.10 -0.98 -2.08
N ALA A 19 6.94 -1.79 -1.43
CA ALA A 19 6.90 -1.97 0.02
C ALA A 19 7.17 -0.65 0.77
N LYS A 20 8.17 0.13 0.35
CA LYS A 20 8.45 1.46 0.92
C LYS A 20 7.26 2.41 0.78
N ALA A 21 6.62 2.44 -0.39
CA ALA A 21 5.45 3.28 -0.62
C ALA A 21 4.28 2.87 0.30
N ILE A 22 4.00 1.56 0.44
CA ILE A 22 2.97 1.05 1.34
C ILE A 22 3.30 1.33 2.82
N GLN A 23 4.57 1.21 3.21
CA GLN A 23 5.01 1.56 4.56
C GLN A 23 4.73 3.03 4.88
N TYR A 24 5.15 3.95 4.00
CA TYR A 24 4.90 5.37 4.20
C TYR A 24 3.40 5.70 4.18
N ALA A 25 2.60 5.00 3.36
CA ALA A 25 1.15 5.15 3.37
C ALA A 25 0.57 4.78 4.74
N GLY A 26 1.04 3.68 5.33
CA GLY A 26 0.69 3.27 6.69
C GLY A 26 1.10 4.30 7.75
N ASP A 27 2.30 4.88 7.63
CA ASP A 27 2.77 5.93 8.54
C ASP A 27 1.86 7.17 8.50
N TYR A 28 1.44 7.59 7.30
CA TYR A 28 0.51 8.71 7.14
C TYR A 28 -0.88 8.41 7.71
N LEU A 29 -1.41 7.20 7.55
CA LEU A 29 -2.64 6.80 8.24
C LEU A 29 -2.46 6.84 9.77
N GLY A 30 -1.30 6.45 10.29
CA GLY A 30 -0.99 6.59 11.72
C GLY A 30 -0.99 8.05 12.20
N GLN A 31 -0.50 8.98 11.38
CA GLN A 31 -0.56 10.41 11.66
C GLN A 31 -1.99 10.94 11.57
N ALA A 32 -2.79 10.46 10.62
CA ALA A 32 -4.21 10.75 10.55
C ALA A 32 -4.95 10.33 11.82
N VAL A 33 -4.75 9.10 12.32
CA VAL A 33 -5.37 8.64 13.58
C VAL A 33 -5.05 9.59 14.74
N LYS A 34 -3.80 10.04 14.88
CA LYS A 34 -3.41 10.99 15.93
C LYS A 34 -4.09 12.35 15.76
N ALA A 35 -4.22 12.83 14.53
CA ALA A 35 -4.90 14.08 14.22
C ALA A 35 -6.43 14.03 14.46
N THR A 36 -7.01 12.83 14.50
CA THR A 36 -8.43 12.60 14.83
C THR A 36 -8.70 12.52 16.34
N TYR A 37 -7.69 12.72 17.20
CA TYR A 37 -7.90 12.63 18.66
C TYR A 37 -8.95 13.64 19.14
N GLY A 38 -10.04 13.13 19.75
CA GLY A 38 -11.18 13.93 20.19
C GLY A 38 -12.27 14.20 19.13
N TYR A 39 -12.13 13.64 17.93
CA TYR A 39 -13.14 13.65 16.86
C TYR A 39 -13.90 12.31 16.79
N ASP A 40 -14.79 12.16 15.80
CA ASP A 40 -15.65 10.98 15.63
C ASP A 40 -14.85 9.66 15.70
N PRO A 41 -15.09 8.81 16.73
CA PRO A 41 -14.41 7.53 16.88
C PRO A 41 -14.58 6.58 15.68
N LYS A 42 -15.66 6.74 14.91
CA LYS A 42 -15.92 5.94 13.71
C LYS A 42 -14.89 6.23 12.61
N ILE A 43 -14.45 7.47 12.48
CA ILE A 43 -13.38 7.84 11.53
C ILE A 43 -12.08 7.15 11.94
N VAL A 44 -11.74 7.16 13.23
CA VAL A 44 -10.55 6.46 13.75
C VAL A 44 -10.62 4.96 13.46
N GLU A 45 -11.79 4.34 13.64
CA GLU A 45 -12.00 2.92 13.34
C GLU A 45 -11.77 2.61 11.85
N GLN A 46 -12.37 3.41 10.95
CA GLN A 46 -12.20 3.26 9.51
C GLN A 46 -10.73 3.37 9.09
N ILE A 47 -10.00 4.35 9.62
CA ILE A 47 -8.57 4.54 9.32
C ILE A 47 -7.74 3.34 9.80
N ASN A 48 -8.05 2.82 10.98
CA ASN A 48 -7.35 1.65 11.53
C ASN A 48 -7.62 0.38 10.73
N VAL A 49 -8.81 0.22 10.13
CA VAL A 49 -9.11 -0.90 9.22
C VAL A 49 -8.20 -0.84 8.00
N GLU A 50 -8.09 0.32 7.34
CA GLU A 50 -7.23 0.45 6.16
C GLU A 50 -5.75 0.31 6.52
N SER A 51 -5.33 0.78 7.70
CA SER A 51 -3.96 0.60 8.21
C SER A 51 -3.58 -0.88 8.37
N LYS A 52 -4.50 -1.71 8.90
CA LYS A 52 -4.29 -3.15 9.01
C LYS A 52 -4.16 -3.81 7.64
N SER A 53 -4.97 -3.38 6.68
CA SER A 53 -4.93 -3.89 5.30
C SER A 53 -3.60 -3.53 4.61
N LEU A 54 -3.10 -2.31 4.77
CA LEU A 54 -1.78 -1.92 4.25
C LEU A 54 -0.65 -2.74 4.90
N ASN A 55 -0.69 -2.99 6.21
CA ASN A 55 0.32 -3.81 6.89
C ASN A 55 0.32 -5.26 6.41
N ALA A 56 -0.87 -5.84 6.17
CA ALA A 56 -0.98 -7.18 5.61
C ALA A 56 -0.37 -7.23 4.20
N PHE A 57 -0.67 -6.24 3.36
CA PHE A 57 -0.12 -6.15 2.01
C PHE A 57 1.40 -5.91 2.00
N LEU A 58 1.92 -5.07 2.90
CA LEU A 58 3.36 -4.86 3.10
C LEU A 58 4.08 -6.17 3.42
N THR A 59 3.50 -6.96 4.33
CA THR A 59 4.03 -8.27 4.70
C THR A 59 4.09 -9.20 3.48
N GLN A 60 3.06 -9.21 2.64
CA GLN A 60 3.04 -10.00 1.40
C GLN A 60 4.12 -9.55 0.42
N LEU A 61 4.31 -8.24 0.19
CA LEU A 61 5.35 -7.73 -0.70
C LEU A 61 6.74 -8.19 -0.27
N MET A 62 7.03 -8.13 1.04
CA MET A 62 8.30 -8.60 1.59
C MET A 62 8.47 -10.11 1.43
N GLN A 63 7.43 -10.90 1.73
CA GLN A 63 7.47 -12.35 1.56
C GLN A 63 7.74 -12.73 0.10
N VAL A 64 7.05 -12.10 -0.86
CA VAL A 64 7.27 -12.39 -2.29
C VAL A 64 8.68 -12.03 -2.72
N ARG A 65 9.22 -10.90 -2.23
CA ARG A 65 10.60 -10.48 -2.54
C ARG A 65 11.65 -11.49 -2.07
N ASP A 66 11.39 -12.17 -0.95
CA ASP A 66 12.33 -13.11 -0.33
C ASP A 66 12.20 -14.54 -0.88
N ILE A 67 11.28 -14.79 -1.84
CA ILE A 67 11.20 -16.07 -2.54
C ILE A 67 12.46 -16.27 -3.40
N ALA A 68 13.06 -17.46 -3.27
CA ALA A 68 14.24 -17.88 -4.02
C ALA A 68 13.92 -18.84 -5.18
N ASP A 69 12.71 -19.42 -5.20
CA ASP A 69 12.25 -20.30 -6.27
C ASP A 69 11.60 -19.46 -7.39
N ASP A 70 12.17 -19.53 -8.60
CA ASP A 70 11.79 -18.65 -9.72
C ASP A 70 10.34 -18.84 -10.18
N ASP A 71 9.86 -20.09 -10.21
CA ASP A 71 8.49 -20.42 -10.63
C ASP A 71 7.47 -19.90 -9.61
N LEU A 72 7.76 -20.11 -8.32
CA LEU A 72 6.94 -19.60 -7.23
C LEU A 72 7.00 -18.07 -7.17
N PHE A 73 8.16 -17.47 -7.44
CA PHE A 73 8.34 -16.02 -7.50
C PHE A 73 7.46 -15.43 -8.60
N ALA A 74 7.55 -15.94 -9.83
CA ALA A 74 6.75 -15.48 -10.98
C ALA A 74 5.24 -15.66 -10.76
N LYS A 75 4.82 -16.77 -10.15
CA LYS A 75 3.42 -16.97 -9.77
C LYS A 75 2.96 -15.96 -8.72
N SER A 76 3.81 -15.66 -7.75
CA SER A 76 3.51 -14.74 -6.66
C SER A 76 3.48 -13.28 -7.13
N THR A 77 4.36 -12.86 -8.03
CA THR A 77 4.29 -11.53 -8.66
C THR A 77 3.03 -11.37 -9.50
N SER A 78 2.61 -12.41 -10.22
CA SER A 78 1.33 -12.44 -10.94
C SER A 78 0.13 -12.29 -9.99
N ALA A 79 0.17 -12.96 -8.84
CA ALA A 79 -0.88 -12.84 -7.83
C ALA A 79 -0.94 -11.42 -7.22
N LEU A 80 0.20 -10.76 -7.01
CA LEU A 80 0.24 -9.37 -6.54
C LEU A 80 -0.41 -8.40 -7.54
N LYS A 81 -0.22 -8.59 -8.85
CA LYS A 81 -0.88 -7.79 -9.87
C LYS A 81 -2.42 -7.87 -9.79
N LEU A 82 -2.96 -9.04 -9.45
CA LEU A 82 -4.42 -9.20 -9.27
C LEU A 82 -4.97 -8.40 -8.08
N GLN A 83 -4.13 -8.04 -7.12
CA GLN A 83 -4.53 -7.23 -5.95
C GLN A 83 -4.54 -5.72 -6.23
N ILE A 84 -4.10 -5.26 -7.41
CA ILE A 84 -4.14 -3.83 -7.79
C ILE A 84 -5.56 -3.26 -7.66
N ALA A 85 -6.59 -4.02 -8.05
CA ALA A 85 -7.98 -3.59 -7.92
C ALA A 85 -8.35 -3.30 -6.46
N SER A 86 -7.94 -4.15 -5.52
CA SER A 86 -8.19 -3.95 -4.09
C SER A 86 -7.47 -2.73 -3.53
N LEU A 87 -6.28 -2.39 -4.04
CA LEU A 87 -5.56 -1.15 -3.67
C LEU A 87 -6.26 0.11 -4.20
N HIS A 88 -6.86 0.05 -5.39
CA HIS A 88 -7.70 1.13 -5.89
C HIS A 88 -8.95 1.32 -5.04
N GLU A 89 -9.66 0.24 -4.71
CA GLU A 89 -10.82 0.30 -3.82
C GLU A 89 -10.46 0.86 -2.44
N MET A 90 -9.31 0.46 -1.88
CA MET A 90 -8.80 1.04 -0.64
C MET A 90 -8.55 2.54 -0.76
N SER A 91 -7.92 2.98 -1.86
CA SER A 91 -7.69 4.40 -2.12
C SER A 91 -9.01 5.19 -2.15
N ASP A 92 -10.04 4.64 -2.77
CA ASP A 92 -11.34 5.29 -2.86
C ASP A 92 -12.07 5.33 -1.51
N ARG A 93 -11.95 4.27 -0.68
CA ARG A 93 -12.44 4.31 0.71
C ARG A 93 -11.72 5.38 1.52
N ILE A 94 -10.39 5.49 1.40
CA ILE A 94 -9.59 6.52 2.09
C ILE A 94 -10.01 7.94 1.65
N LYS A 95 -10.22 8.17 0.35
CA LYS A 95 -10.74 9.45 -0.16
C LYS A 95 -12.12 9.77 0.39
N SER A 96 -12.99 8.76 0.54
CA SER A 96 -14.32 8.93 1.12
C SER A 96 -14.24 9.40 2.57
N VAL A 97 -13.33 8.82 3.37
CA VAL A 97 -13.08 9.26 4.75
C VAL A 97 -12.54 10.70 4.78
N ALA A 98 -11.60 11.03 3.88
CA ALA A 98 -11.04 12.37 3.79
C ALA A 98 -12.08 13.45 3.43
N SER A 99 -13.11 13.08 2.67
CA SER A 99 -14.19 13.98 2.23
C SER A 99 -15.33 14.10 3.24
N ASP A 100 -15.34 13.30 4.30
CA ASP A 100 -16.36 13.38 5.34
C ASP A 100 -16.22 14.69 6.14
N THR A 101 -17.32 15.44 6.31
CA THR A 101 -17.32 16.73 7.01
C THR A 101 -17.10 16.60 8.52
N ALA A 102 -17.22 15.38 9.07
CA ALA A 102 -16.85 15.06 10.44
C ALA A 102 -15.32 14.88 10.63
N THR A 103 -14.54 14.86 9.54
CA THR A 103 -13.09 14.66 9.55
C THR A 103 -12.36 15.92 10.03
N ALA A 104 -11.36 15.74 10.90
CA ALA A 104 -10.59 16.86 11.45
C ALA A 104 -9.77 17.60 10.36
N PRO A 105 -9.56 18.92 10.47
CA PRO A 105 -8.91 19.74 9.43
C PRO A 105 -7.49 19.29 9.02
N GLY A 106 -6.78 18.52 9.86
CA GLY A 106 -5.44 17.98 9.57
C GLY A 106 -5.43 16.56 8.98
N VAL A 107 -6.57 15.86 8.97
CA VAL A 107 -6.65 14.45 8.56
C VAL A 107 -6.67 14.31 7.04
N ALA A 108 -7.37 15.20 6.34
CA ALA A 108 -7.51 15.14 4.89
C ALA A 108 -6.15 15.15 4.15
N GLY A 109 -5.20 15.98 4.60
CA GLY A 109 -3.87 16.03 4.00
C GLY A 109 -3.09 14.72 4.16
N TYR A 110 -3.17 14.06 5.33
CA TYR A 110 -2.55 12.76 5.53
C TYR A 110 -3.21 11.66 4.70
N MET A 111 -4.53 11.72 4.51
CA MET A 111 -5.25 10.79 3.62
C MET A 111 -4.85 10.98 2.16
N GLU A 112 -4.70 12.22 1.70
CA GLU A 112 -4.25 12.53 0.35
C GLU A 112 -2.85 11.94 0.08
N GLN A 113 -1.91 12.15 1.00
CA GLN A 113 -0.57 11.57 0.89
C GLN A 113 -0.63 10.02 0.88
N THR A 114 -1.48 9.43 1.71
CA THR A 114 -1.70 7.97 1.72
C THR A 114 -2.16 7.48 0.35
N VAL A 115 -3.15 8.14 -0.25
CA VAL A 115 -3.67 7.80 -1.58
C VAL A 115 -2.59 7.94 -2.66
N THR A 116 -1.79 9.01 -2.62
CA THR A 116 -0.66 9.18 -3.55
C THR A 116 0.34 8.03 -3.45
N LEU A 117 0.67 7.61 -2.24
CA LEU A 117 1.63 6.52 -2.00
C LEU A 117 1.06 5.15 -2.42
N ILE A 118 -0.23 4.89 -2.20
CA ILE A 118 -0.89 3.69 -2.72
C ILE A 118 -0.84 3.68 -4.26
N ALA A 119 -1.09 4.82 -4.90
CA ALA A 119 -1.00 4.93 -6.36
C ALA A 119 0.44 4.68 -6.87
N GLN A 120 1.46 5.15 -6.16
CA GLN A 120 2.86 4.83 -6.47
C GLN A 120 3.14 3.33 -6.34
N ALA A 121 2.68 2.69 -5.25
CA ALA A 121 2.83 1.24 -5.06
C ALA A 121 2.16 0.46 -6.20
N VAL A 122 0.94 0.84 -6.59
CA VAL A 122 0.24 0.25 -7.75
C VAL A 122 1.08 0.37 -9.02
N SER A 123 1.65 1.55 -9.29
CA SER A 123 2.50 1.78 -10.46
C SER A 123 3.73 0.86 -10.46
N PHE A 124 4.34 0.62 -9.30
CA PHE A 124 5.43 -0.35 -9.18
C PHE A 124 4.94 -1.78 -9.44
N ILE A 125 3.87 -2.22 -8.79
CA ILE A 125 3.34 -3.59 -8.93
C ILE A 125 2.95 -3.90 -10.39
N ALA A 126 2.41 -2.92 -11.12
CA ALA A 126 2.07 -3.07 -12.52
C ALA A 126 3.29 -3.35 -13.43
N GLN A 127 4.50 -2.98 -12.98
CA GLN A 127 5.75 -3.21 -13.71
C GLN A 127 6.42 -4.55 -13.39
N LEU A 128 5.89 -5.32 -12.44
CA LEU A 128 6.42 -6.66 -12.17
C LEU A 128 6.37 -7.53 -13.44
N PRO A 129 7.25 -8.54 -13.58
CA PRO A 129 7.17 -9.51 -14.67
C PRO A 129 5.84 -10.27 -14.64
#